data_AF-A0A7J3WMH4-F1
#
_entry.id   AF-A0A7J3WMH4-F1
#
_cell.length_a   1.000
_cell.length_b   1.000
_cell.length_c   1.000
_cell.angle_alpha   90.00
_cell.angle_beta   90.00
_cell.angle_gamma   90.00
#
_symmetry.space_group_name_H-M   'P 1'
#
loop_
_entity.id
_entity.type
_entity.pdbx_description
1 polymer ?
#
loop_
_entity_poly.entity_id
_entity_poly.type
_entity_poly.pdbx_seq_one_letter_code
_entity_poly.pdbx_strand_id
1 'polypeptide(L)'
;MCRHHHLSNSIIRNNGDDGLSCDFEGGESSGGSGTLRLDSNMCYSNKEDGFELEVDSQNANGTFVVVNNIIRGNQDGLSLESVPEPLGATYIVSNNTIAYNHYDGIYVYGDASFTFCNNILYNNGSFIVPANGKLGPSSDYYGIDFGSDQGTFYLSHNCYFGNYDGAYGMLPADITLIGELYANPLFVAPWDDNYLLGTQSPCLDAGIPTSAPTFGSVISDIRGVSRPQGNAYDIGCYEMVQSSWSPISTKPLLTHNLTMATQLWTCVQDAIEGNDDLGPEAEELMDVIQDHMAQAETISNPVYASGKLRKAISLMEQLNEILECGCTA
;
A
#
# COMPACT_ATOMS: atom_id res chain seq x y z
N MET A 1 -25.01 -23.34 -12.70
CA MET A 1 -25.06 -21.89 -12.39
C MET A 1 -24.31 -21.65 -11.09
N CYS A 2 -23.02 -21.32 -11.16
CA CYS A 2 -22.27 -20.84 -10.00
C CYS A 2 -22.61 -19.36 -9.80
N ARG A 3 -23.43 -19.08 -8.77
CA ARG A 3 -23.80 -17.72 -8.40
C ARG A 3 -22.66 -17.13 -7.57
N HIS A 4 -21.92 -16.16 -8.14
CA HIS A 4 -21.02 -15.21 -7.46
C HIS A 4 -20.40 -15.73 -6.14
N HIS A 5 -19.21 -16.32 -6.23
CA HIS A 5 -18.45 -16.74 -5.06
C HIS A 5 -17.46 -15.65 -4.65
N HIS A 6 -17.36 -15.39 -3.35
CA HIS A 6 -16.44 -14.39 -2.80
C HIS A 6 -15.70 -15.01 -1.61
N LEU A 7 -14.38 -15.11 -1.73
CA LEU A 7 -13.49 -15.49 -0.65
C LEU A 7 -12.66 -14.27 -0.24
N SER A 8 -12.73 -13.90 1.04
CA SER A 8 -11.97 -12.77 1.55
C SER A 8 -11.41 -13.00 2.94
N ASN A 9 -10.37 -12.22 3.27
CA ASN A 9 -9.75 -12.19 4.60
C ASN A 9 -9.32 -13.58 5.09
N SER A 10 -8.95 -14.47 4.16
CA SER A 10 -8.61 -15.85 4.46
C SER A 10 -7.10 -16.09 4.37
N ILE A 11 -6.63 -17.07 5.12
CA ILE A 11 -5.25 -17.56 5.05
C ILE A 11 -5.28 -18.96 4.43
N ILE A 12 -4.59 -19.13 3.31
CA ILE A 12 -4.56 -20.34 2.49
C ILE A 12 -3.10 -20.75 2.35
N ARG A 13 -2.71 -21.88 2.93
CA ARG A 13 -1.28 -22.22 3.05
C ARG A 13 -1.01 -23.69 3.32
N ASN A 14 0.21 -24.11 2.98
CA ASN A 14 0.75 -25.45 3.26
C ASN A 14 -0.14 -26.56 2.70
N ASN A 15 -0.82 -26.30 1.59
CA ASN A 15 -1.52 -27.35 0.86
C ASN A 15 -0.50 -28.21 0.09
N GLY A 16 -0.85 -29.48 -0.10
CA GLY A 16 -0.04 -30.42 -0.89
C GLY A 16 -0.20 -30.26 -2.40
N ASP A 17 -0.96 -29.24 -2.81
CA ASP A 17 -1.34 -28.86 -4.18
C ASP A 17 -1.44 -27.33 -4.20
N ASP A 18 -2.31 -26.75 -5.04
CA ASP A 18 -2.60 -25.31 -5.04
C ASP A 18 -3.19 -24.79 -3.74
N GLY A 19 -3.10 -23.48 -3.54
CA GLY A 19 -3.85 -22.80 -2.49
C GLY A 19 -5.36 -22.89 -2.73
N LEU A 20 -5.77 -22.51 -3.93
CA LEU A 20 -7.15 -22.63 -4.41
C LEU A 20 -7.10 -22.89 -5.91
N SER A 21 -7.80 -23.94 -6.33
CA SER A 21 -8.08 -24.24 -7.74
C SER A 21 -9.57 -23.99 -8.01
N CYS A 22 -9.88 -23.27 -9.09
CA CYS A 22 -11.23 -23.03 -9.53
C CYS A 22 -11.33 -23.08 -11.06
N ASP A 23 -12.06 -24.07 -11.55
CA ASP A 23 -12.38 -24.24 -12.96
C ASP A 23 -13.87 -23.96 -13.23
N PHE A 24 -14.13 -23.15 -14.27
CA PHE A 24 -15.43 -23.05 -14.91
C PHE A 24 -15.57 -24.05 -16.08
N GLU A 25 -15.95 -25.29 -15.75
CA GLU A 25 -16.28 -26.30 -16.76
C GLU A 25 -17.69 -26.14 -17.34
N GLY A 26 -17.90 -26.59 -18.58
CA GLY A 26 -19.21 -26.72 -19.20
C GLY A 26 -19.64 -28.17 -19.40
N GLY A 27 -20.83 -28.52 -18.89
CA GLY A 27 -21.55 -29.71 -19.35
C GLY A 27 -22.26 -29.45 -20.69
N GLU A 28 -22.55 -30.51 -21.46
CA GLU A 28 -23.03 -30.49 -22.87
C GLU A 28 -24.24 -29.60 -23.21
N SER A 29 -24.90 -28.95 -22.24
CA SER A 29 -26.06 -28.09 -22.50
C SER A 29 -26.11 -26.76 -21.73
N SER A 30 -25.16 -26.48 -20.84
CA SER A 30 -25.08 -25.19 -20.14
C SER A 30 -23.68 -24.99 -19.60
N GLY A 31 -22.87 -24.19 -20.26
CA GLY A 31 -21.51 -23.92 -19.78
C GLY A 31 -21.51 -23.24 -18.41
N GLY A 32 -20.48 -23.54 -17.62
CA GLY A 32 -20.23 -22.88 -16.35
C GLY A 32 -20.11 -21.38 -16.56
N SER A 33 -20.86 -20.61 -15.78
CA SER A 33 -20.66 -19.16 -15.74
C SER A 33 -20.86 -18.63 -14.34
N GLY A 34 -20.09 -17.58 -14.05
CA GLY A 34 -20.09 -16.95 -12.74
C GLY A 34 -18.93 -15.98 -12.55
N THR A 35 -18.90 -15.40 -11.36
CA THR A 35 -17.78 -14.59 -10.90
C THR A 35 -17.20 -15.22 -9.64
N LEU A 36 -15.88 -15.40 -9.60
CA LEU A 36 -15.14 -15.68 -8.38
C LEU A 36 -14.33 -14.43 -8.02
N ARG A 37 -14.56 -13.90 -6.81
CA ARG A 37 -13.75 -12.82 -6.23
C ARG A 37 -12.87 -13.37 -5.12
N LEU A 38 -11.57 -13.10 -5.21
CA LEU A 38 -10.57 -13.35 -4.19
C LEU A 38 -10.06 -11.99 -3.69
N ASP A 39 -10.48 -11.57 -2.50
CA ASP A 39 -10.19 -10.23 -1.97
C ASP A 39 -9.49 -10.29 -0.61
N SER A 40 -8.34 -9.64 -0.46
CA SER A 40 -7.70 -9.46 0.85
C SER A 40 -7.31 -10.78 1.53
N ASN A 41 -6.88 -11.78 0.75
CA ASN A 41 -6.39 -13.07 1.26
C ASN A 41 -4.87 -13.10 1.36
N MET A 42 -4.36 -13.99 2.20
CA MET A 42 -2.95 -14.36 2.25
C MET A 42 -2.80 -15.81 1.76
N CYS A 43 -2.20 -16.00 0.59
CA CYS A 43 -1.97 -17.31 0.00
C CYS A 43 -0.48 -17.64 -0.09
N TYR A 44 0.00 -18.64 0.66
CA TYR A 44 1.44 -18.90 0.71
C TYR A 44 1.86 -20.33 1.03
N SER A 45 3.06 -20.70 0.54
CA SER A 45 3.69 -21.98 0.86
C SER A 45 2.83 -23.19 0.49
N ASN A 46 2.06 -23.07 -0.59
CA ASN A 46 1.42 -24.22 -1.24
C ASN A 46 2.45 -24.92 -2.12
N LYS A 47 2.23 -26.21 -2.41
CA LYS A 47 3.21 -27.02 -3.14
C LYS A 47 3.25 -26.64 -4.62
N GLU A 48 2.08 -26.37 -5.20
CA GLU A 48 1.89 -25.85 -6.55
C GLU A 48 1.51 -24.37 -6.44
N ASP A 49 0.46 -23.90 -7.11
CA ASP A 49 0.22 -22.48 -7.31
C ASP A 49 -0.50 -21.81 -6.15
N GLY A 50 -0.41 -20.49 -6.08
CA GLY A 50 -1.20 -19.71 -5.14
C GLY A 50 -2.68 -19.86 -5.45
N PHE A 51 -3.09 -19.36 -6.61
CA PHE A 51 -4.44 -19.55 -7.17
C PHE A 51 -4.35 -20.02 -8.62
N GLU A 52 -4.96 -21.17 -8.89
CA GLU A 52 -5.16 -21.73 -10.24
C GLU A 52 -6.60 -21.44 -10.67
N LEU A 53 -6.76 -20.66 -11.75
CA LEU A 53 -8.04 -20.08 -12.16
C LEU A 53 -8.30 -20.33 -13.65
N GLU A 54 -9.23 -21.23 -13.92
CA GLU A 54 -9.36 -21.87 -15.23
C GLU A 54 -10.76 -21.69 -15.84
N VAL A 55 -10.79 -21.61 -17.17
CA VAL A 55 -12.02 -21.71 -17.96
C VAL A 55 -11.80 -22.71 -19.09
N ASP A 56 -12.22 -23.95 -18.86
CA ASP A 56 -11.78 -25.10 -19.69
C ASP A 56 -12.85 -25.68 -20.64
N SER A 57 -13.81 -24.85 -21.10
CA SER A 57 -14.84 -25.32 -22.03
C SER A 57 -15.41 -24.25 -22.94
N GLN A 58 -15.61 -24.57 -24.23
CA GLN A 58 -16.17 -23.71 -25.30
C GLN A 58 -17.50 -23.00 -24.98
N ASN A 59 -18.25 -23.49 -23.98
CA ASN A 59 -19.53 -22.91 -23.58
C ASN A 59 -19.46 -22.14 -22.26
N ALA A 60 -18.31 -22.16 -21.57
CA ALA A 60 -18.13 -21.53 -20.27
C ALA A 60 -17.74 -20.05 -20.40
N ASN A 61 -18.07 -19.28 -19.38
CA ASN A 61 -17.67 -17.88 -19.26
C ASN A 61 -17.47 -17.53 -17.78
N GLY A 62 -16.22 -17.36 -17.38
CA GLY A 62 -15.82 -17.00 -16.03
C GLY A 62 -15.34 -15.57 -15.93
N THR A 63 -15.68 -14.90 -14.83
CA THR A 63 -14.95 -13.70 -14.40
C THR A 63 -14.20 -13.99 -13.11
N PHE A 64 -12.89 -13.85 -13.14
CA PHE A 64 -12.04 -13.95 -11.96
C PHE A 64 -11.58 -12.56 -11.54
N VAL A 65 -11.79 -12.21 -10.27
CA VAL A 65 -11.39 -10.92 -9.70
C VAL A 65 -10.47 -11.17 -8.50
N VAL A 66 -9.18 -10.98 -8.70
CA VAL A 66 -8.13 -11.22 -7.70
C VAL A 66 -7.58 -9.88 -7.25
N VAL A 67 -7.91 -9.46 -6.03
CA VAL A 67 -7.56 -8.12 -5.54
C VAL A 67 -7.09 -8.06 -4.10
N ASN A 68 -6.21 -7.11 -3.78
CA ASN A 68 -5.70 -6.88 -2.42
C ASN A 68 -5.07 -8.11 -1.75
N ASN A 69 -4.64 -9.13 -2.50
CA ASN A 69 -4.07 -10.33 -1.90
C ASN A 69 -2.57 -10.18 -1.69
N ILE A 70 -2.05 -10.92 -0.71
CA ILE A 70 -0.62 -11.24 -0.58
C ILE A 70 -0.46 -12.69 -1.03
N ILE A 71 0.31 -12.92 -2.09
CA ILE A 71 0.50 -14.24 -2.69
C ILE A 71 2.00 -14.52 -2.77
N ARG A 72 2.49 -15.51 -2.02
CA ARG A 72 3.94 -15.71 -1.92
C ARG A 72 4.43 -17.12 -1.64
N GLY A 73 5.62 -17.44 -2.13
CA GLY A 73 6.29 -18.70 -1.83
C GLY A 73 5.50 -19.94 -2.23
N ASN A 74 4.65 -19.81 -3.26
CA ASN A 74 4.04 -20.93 -3.97
C ASN A 74 4.94 -21.29 -5.18
N GLN A 75 4.54 -22.24 -6.02
CA GLN A 75 5.19 -22.48 -7.31
C GLN A 75 5.02 -21.25 -8.20
N ASP A 76 3.85 -21.06 -8.79
CA ASP A 76 3.44 -19.78 -9.37
C ASP A 76 2.57 -19.00 -8.38
N GLY A 77 2.59 -17.67 -8.46
CA GLY A 77 1.67 -16.87 -7.65
C GLY A 77 0.23 -17.09 -8.11
N LEU A 78 -0.01 -16.88 -9.40
CA LEU A 78 -1.29 -17.06 -10.07
C LEU A 78 -1.07 -17.87 -11.34
N SER A 79 -1.85 -18.92 -11.57
CA SER A 79 -2.02 -19.54 -12.89
C SER A 79 -3.39 -19.18 -13.45
N LEU A 80 -3.40 -18.52 -14.61
CA LEU A 80 -4.61 -17.99 -15.25
C LEU A 80 -4.76 -18.61 -16.64
N GLU A 81 -5.67 -19.58 -16.78
CA GLU A 81 -5.78 -20.38 -18.00
C GLU A 81 -7.19 -20.34 -18.62
N SER A 82 -7.27 -20.17 -19.95
CA SER A 82 -8.54 -20.13 -20.70
C SER A 82 -8.44 -20.91 -22.00
N VAL A 83 -8.95 -22.15 -22.01
CA VAL A 83 -8.87 -23.07 -23.16
C VAL A 83 -10.20 -23.80 -23.41
N PRO A 84 -10.60 -24.13 -24.65
CA PRO A 84 -10.02 -23.77 -25.95
C PRO A 84 -10.64 -22.49 -26.57
N GLU A 85 -9.92 -21.82 -27.49
CA GLU A 85 -10.19 -20.45 -27.98
C GLU A 85 -11.36 -20.24 -28.99
N PRO A 86 -11.99 -19.03 -29.06
CA PRO A 86 -12.03 -17.95 -28.06
C PRO A 86 -13.15 -18.15 -27.03
N LEU A 87 -12.80 -18.03 -25.76
CA LEU A 87 -13.74 -18.05 -24.64
C LEU A 87 -13.87 -16.66 -24.01
N GLY A 88 -15.09 -16.26 -23.66
CA GLY A 88 -15.39 -14.92 -23.14
C GLY A 88 -14.93 -14.67 -21.70
N ALA A 89 -13.86 -15.32 -21.25
CA ALA A 89 -13.34 -15.23 -19.89
C ALA A 89 -12.72 -13.86 -19.61
N THR A 90 -12.78 -13.43 -18.35
CA THR A 90 -12.23 -12.14 -17.90
C THR A 90 -11.47 -12.32 -16.59
N TYR A 91 -10.20 -11.90 -16.59
CA TYR A 91 -9.31 -11.92 -15.44
C TYR A 91 -8.95 -10.50 -15.05
N ILE A 92 -9.30 -10.13 -13.82
CA ILE A 92 -8.99 -8.82 -13.25
C ILE A 92 -8.09 -9.05 -12.04
N VAL A 93 -6.82 -8.68 -12.17
CA VAL A 93 -5.81 -8.80 -11.11
C VAL A 93 -5.38 -7.40 -10.74
N SER A 94 -5.79 -6.90 -9.57
CA SER A 94 -5.42 -5.53 -9.17
C SER A 94 -5.04 -5.37 -7.71
N ASN A 95 -4.12 -4.46 -7.43
CA ASN A 95 -3.70 -4.14 -6.06
C ASN A 95 -3.19 -5.38 -5.28
N ASN A 96 -2.58 -6.37 -5.93
CA ASN A 96 -1.98 -7.51 -5.22
C ASN A 96 -0.49 -7.27 -4.93
N THR A 97 0.03 -7.94 -3.91
CA THR A 97 1.47 -8.10 -3.71
C THR A 97 1.81 -9.57 -3.92
N ILE A 98 2.48 -9.85 -5.03
CA ILE A 98 2.83 -11.19 -5.50
C ILE A 98 4.34 -11.32 -5.43
N ALA A 99 4.83 -12.05 -4.43
CA ALA A 99 6.23 -12.01 -4.07
C ALA A 99 6.82 -13.39 -3.85
N TYR A 100 8.08 -13.58 -4.20
CA TYR A 100 8.85 -14.74 -3.77
C TYR A 100 8.27 -16.10 -4.16
N ASN A 101 7.40 -16.18 -5.17
CA ASN A 101 6.99 -17.46 -5.74
C ASN A 101 8.19 -18.09 -6.45
N HIS A 102 8.22 -19.42 -6.48
CA HIS A 102 9.38 -20.17 -6.94
C HIS A 102 9.58 -20.02 -8.44
N TYR A 103 8.50 -19.92 -9.21
CA TYR A 103 8.47 -19.69 -10.66
C TYR A 103 7.94 -18.27 -10.91
N ASP A 104 6.84 -18.10 -11.64
CA ASP A 104 6.31 -16.81 -12.04
C ASP A 104 5.51 -16.13 -10.93
N GLY A 105 5.45 -14.80 -10.99
CA GLY A 105 4.44 -14.09 -10.22
C GLY A 105 3.04 -14.43 -10.74
N ILE A 106 2.87 -14.35 -12.07
CA ILE A 106 1.62 -14.66 -12.77
C ILE A 106 2.00 -15.42 -14.04
N TYR A 107 1.51 -16.64 -14.18
CA TYR A 107 1.51 -17.39 -15.42
C TYR A 107 0.15 -17.21 -16.13
N VAL A 108 0.19 -16.96 -17.43
CA VAL A 108 -1.01 -16.71 -18.24
C VAL A 108 -1.01 -17.56 -19.50
N TYR A 109 -2.13 -18.24 -19.77
CA TYR A 109 -2.30 -19.05 -20.96
C TYR A 109 -3.71 -18.98 -21.57
N GLY A 110 -3.77 -18.84 -22.90
CA GLY A 110 -5.02 -18.92 -23.68
C GLY A 110 -5.72 -17.59 -23.97
N ASP A 111 -6.83 -17.65 -24.69
CA ASP A 111 -7.57 -16.48 -25.20
C ASP A 111 -8.64 -16.00 -24.22
N ALA A 112 -8.33 -14.90 -23.51
CA ALA A 112 -9.23 -14.21 -22.60
C ALA A 112 -8.93 -12.71 -22.53
N SER A 113 -9.71 -11.97 -21.73
CA SER A 113 -9.38 -10.59 -21.36
C SER A 113 -8.64 -10.53 -20.03
N PHE A 114 -7.41 -10.01 -20.05
CA PHE A 114 -6.53 -9.90 -18.89
C PHE A 114 -6.29 -8.42 -18.55
N THR A 115 -6.69 -8.02 -17.35
CA THR A 115 -6.47 -6.67 -16.80
C THR A 115 -5.61 -6.76 -15.55
N PHE A 116 -4.37 -6.29 -15.63
CA PHE A 116 -3.42 -6.30 -14.52
C PHE A 116 -3.04 -4.87 -14.17
N CYS A 117 -3.44 -4.39 -12.99
CA CYS A 117 -3.11 -3.02 -12.58
C CYS A 117 -2.78 -2.85 -11.11
N ASN A 118 -1.91 -1.89 -10.81
CA ASN A 118 -1.47 -1.61 -9.44
C ASN A 118 -0.94 -2.83 -8.67
N ASN A 119 -0.43 -3.87 -9.34
CA ASN A 119 0.17 -5.02 -8.64
C ASN A 119 1.65 -4.75 -8.35
N ILE A 120 2.17 -5.33 -7.27
CA ILE A 120 3.61 -5.44 -7.05
C ILE A 120 4.02 -6.89 -7.30
N LEU A 121 4.96 -7.11 -8.21
CA LEU A 121 5.57 -8.38 -8.54
C LEU A 121 7.05 -8.35 -8.12
N TYR A 122 7.38 -9.04 -7.04
CA TYR A 122 8.62 -8.84 -6.30
C TYR A 122 9.38 -10.14 -6.04
N ASN A 123 10.59 -10.26 -6.59
CA ASN A 123 11.49 -11.39 -6.37
C ASN A 123 10.86 -12.77 -6.66
N ASN A 124 9.97 -12.88 -7.66
CA ASN A 124 9.52 -14.20 -8.16
C ASN A 124 10.66 -14.85 -8.97
N GLY A 125 10.66 -16.18 -9.06
CA GLY A 125 11.73 -16.96 -9.70
C GLY A 125 13.05 -17.01 -8.90
N SER A 126 13.19 -16.17 -7.87
CA SER A 126 14.47 -15.91 -7.19
C SER A 126 14.87 -16.95 -6.15
N PHE A 127 13.92 -17.79 -5.72
CA PHE A 127 14.16 -18.83 -4.69
C PHE A 127 14.57 -20.19 -5.25
N ILE A 128 14.76 -20.32 -6.56
CA ILE A 128 15.37 -21.50 -7.17
C ILE A 128 16.88 -21.47 -6.92
N VAL A 129 17.29 -21.78 -5.69
CA VAL A 129 18.65 -22.21 -5.38
C VAL A 129 18.58 -23.67 -4.89
N PRO A 130 18.54 -24.68 -5.78
CA PRO A 130 18.64 -26.05 -5.34
C PRO A 130 20.04 -26.27 -4.76
N ALA A 131 20.14 -27.06 -3.69
CA ALA A 131 21.39 -27.51 -3.07
C ALA A 131 22.35 -28.27 -4.03
N ASN A 132 21.99 -28.40 -5.31
CA ASN A 132 22.60 -29.28 -6.30
C ASN A 132 23.24 -28.50 -7.45
N GLY A 133 23.14 -27.17 -7.49
CA GLY A 133 23.81 -26.31 -8.48
C GLY A 133 23.45 -26.61 -9.94
N LYS A 134 22.33 -27.31 -10.20
CA LYS A 134 21.84 -27.60 -11.55
C LYS A 134 20.56 -26.80 -11.75
N LEU A 135 20.70 -25.65 -12.43
CA LEU A 135 19.60 -24.95 -13.07
C LEU A 135 18.85 -25.99 -13.93
N GLY A 136 17.54 -26.13 -13.73
CA GLY A 136 16.71 -26.75 -14.76
C GLY A 136 16.90 -25.99 -16.07
N PRO A 137 16.80 -26.64 -17.24
CA PRO A 137 17.07 -26.00 -18.53
C PRO A 137 15.97 -25.03 -19.01
N SER A 138 15.06 -24.57 -18.15
CA SER A 138 14.04 -23.56 -18.48
C SER A 138 14.29 -22.30 -17.67
N SER A 139 14.91 -21.32 -18.32
CA SER A 139 15.27 -20.00 -17.80
C SER A 139 14.23 -18.99 -18.29
N ASP A 140 13.01 -19.09 -17.78
CA ASP A 140 11.87 -18.27 -18.21
C ASP A 140 10.94 -17.94 -17.02
N TYR A 141 11.47 -17.43 -15.90
CA TYR A 141 10.66 -17.05 -14.73
C TYR A 141 10.61 -15.53 -14.52
N TYR A 142 9.43 -14.97 -14.62
CA TYR A 142 9.15 -13.55 -14.75
C TYR A 142 8.23 -13.04 -13.64
N GLY A 143 8.05 -11.72 -13.62
CA GLY A 143 6.89 -11.15 -12.94
C GLY A 143 5.62 -11.72 -13.54
N ILE A 144 5.47 -11.60 -14.86
CA ILE A 144 4.35 -12.15 -15.62
C ILE A 144 4.90 -12.94 -16.80
N ASP A 145 4.61 -14.23 -16.87
CA ASP A 145 4.88 -15.05 -18.04
C ASP A 145 3.62 -15.19 -18.90
N PHE A 146 3.81 -15.03 -20.21
CA PHE A 146 2.76 -15.17 -21.22
C PHE A 146 3.04 -16.46 -21.99
N GLY A 147 2.43 -17.56 -21.54
CA GLY A 147 2.57 -18.88 -22.14
C GLY A 147 1.94 -19.00 -23.53
N SER A 148 1.12 -18.02 -23.96
CA SER A 148 0.63 -17.87 -25.33
C SER A 148 0.58 -16.41 -25.77
N ASP A 149 0.46 -16.16 -27.08
CA ASP A 149 0.28 -14.84 -27.67
C ASP A 149 -1.20 -14.46 -27.87
N GLN A 150 -2.10 -15.20 -27.23
CA GLN A 150 -3.55 -15.12 -27.41
C GLN A 150 -4.19 -14.32 -26.27
N GLY A 151 -5.36 -13.72 -26.53
CA GLY A 151 -6.05 -12.86 -25.58
C GLY A 151 -5.75 -11.37 -25.73
N THR A 152 -6.37 -10.58 -24.85
CA THR A 152 -6.22 -9.12 -24.80
C THR A 152 -5.64 -8.70 -23.46
N PHE A 153 -4.57 -7.92 -23.50
CA PHE A 153 -3.79 -7.59 -22.31
C PHE A 153 -3.78 -6.09 -22.04
N TYR A 154 -4.28 -5.70 -20.87
CA TYR A 154 -4.19 -4.35 -20.34
C TYR A 154 -3.39 -4.33 -19.05
N LEU A 155 -2.16 -3.84 -19.13
CA LEU A 155 -1.23 -3.72 -18.02
C LEU A 155 -1.02 -2.24 -17.69
N SER A 156 -1.26 -1.88 -16.43
CA SER A 156 -1.22 -0.49 -16.02
C SER A 156 -0.75 -0.26 -14.58
N HIS A 157 0.31 0.53 -14.42
CA HIS A 157 0.88 0.93 -13.13
C HIS A 157 1.21 -0.25 -12.22
N ASN A 158 1.70 -1.36 -12.76
CA ASN A 158 2.29 -2.42 -11.94
C ASN A 158 3.75 -2.09 -11.61
N CYS A 159 4.26 -2.63 -10.50
CA CYS A 159 5.65 -2.51 -10.09
C CYS A 159 6.34 -3.86 -10.14
N TYR A 160 7.47 -3.93 -10.84
CA TYR A 160 8.30 -5.12 -10.99
C TYR A 160 9.67 -4.87 -10.39
N PHE A 161 10.12 -5.77 -9.52
CA PHE A 161 11.47 -5.68 -8.99
C PHE A 161 12.03 -7.04 -8.59
N GLY A 162 13.23 -7.34 -9.09
CA GLY A 162 14.02 -8.51 -8.69
C GLY A 162 13.44 -9.86 -9.13
N ASN A 163 12.42 -9.90 -9.98
CA ASN A 163 12.00 -11.15 -10.63
C ASN A 163 13.14 -11.70 -11.50
N TYR A 164 13.32 -13.03 -11.51
CA TYR A 164 14.57 -13.68 -11.93
C TYR A 164 14.99 -13.37 -13.38
N ASP A 165 14.14 -13.64 -14.37
CA ASP A 165 14.42 -13.37 -15.78
C ASP A 165 13.85 -12.01 -16.25
N GLY A 166 13.09 -11.32 -15.41
CA GLY A 166 12.66 -9.94 -15.62
C GLY A 166 11.19 -9.69 -15.32
N ALA A 167 10.68 -8.55 -15.80
CA ALA A 167 9.27 -8.19 -15.57
C ALA A 167 8.29 -9.07 -16.35
N TYR A 168 8.64 -9.43 -17.59
CA TYR A 168 7.77 -10.17 -18.50
C TYR A 168 8.53 -11.23 -19.28
N GLY A 169 7.84 -12.32 -19.58
CA GLY A 169 8.20 -13.24 -20.66
C GLY A 169 7.96 -12.65 -22.04
N MET A 170 7.66 -13.51 -23.02
CA MET A 170 7.39 -13.06 -24.40
C MET A 170 6.16 -12.14 -24.43
N LEU A 171 6.35 -10.86 -24.75
CA LEU A 171 5.25 -9.91 -24.82
C LEU A 171 4.31 -10.23 -26.00
N PRO A 172 2.99 -10.37 -25.77
CA PRO A 172 2.00 -10.48 -26.85
C PRO A 172 2.00 -9.24 -27.75
N ALA A 173 1.65 -9.43 -29.04
CA ALA A 173 1.71 -8.35 -30.02
C ALA A 173 0.74 -7.18 -29.71
N ASP A 174 -0.43 -7.49 -29.16
CA ASP A 174 -1.52 -6.55 -28.87
C ASP A 174 -1.66 -6.23 -27.37
N ILE A 175 -0.54 -5.96 -26.70
CA ILE A 175 -0.50 -5.57 -25.29
C ILE A 175 -0.55 -4.05 -25.11
N THR A 176 -1.36 -3.58 -24.15
CA THR A 176 -1.32 -2.20 -23.65
C THR A 176 -0.48 -2.14 -22.38
N LEU A 177 0.61 -1.37 -22.41
CA LEU A 177 1.51 -1.13 -21.27
C LEU A 177 1.54 0.36 -20.91
N ILE A 178 1.08 0.74 -19.71
CA ILE A 178 1.00 2.15 -19.29
C ILE A 178 1.47 2.32 -17.85
N GLY A 179 2.45 3.19 -17.62
CA GLY A 179 2.82 3.59 -16.25
C GLY A 179 3.51 2.50 -15.41
N GLU A 180 3.95 1.40 -16.02
CA GLU A 180 4.69 0.33 -15.33
C GLU A 180 5.97 0.86 -14.67
N LEU A 181 6.26 0.39 -13.46
CA LEU A 181 7.43 0.76 -12.68
C LEU A 181 8.41 -0.41 -12.58
N TYR A 182 9.69 -0.15 -12.84
CA TYR A 182 10.78 -1.12 -12.73
C TYR A 182 11.73 -0.70 -11.61
N ALA A 183 11.22 -0.61 -10.39
CA ALA A 183 11.93 -0.05 -9.26
C ALA A 183 11.58 -0.79 -7.97
N ASN A 184 12.50 -0.80 -7.00
CA ASN A 184 12.28 -1.46 -5.72
C ASN A 184 11.07 -0.83 -5.01
N PRO A 185 10.06 -1.60 -4.58
CA PRO A 185 8.92 -1.08 -3.82
C PRO A 185 9.31 -0.57 -2.42
N LEU A 186 10.57 -0.77 -2.00
CA LEU A 186 11.11 -0.31 -0.71
C LEU A 186 10.21 -0.74 0.46
N PHE A 187 9.84 -2.02 0.49
CA PHE A 187 9.09 -2.60 1.59
C PHE A 187 9.83 -2.42 2.92
N VAL A 188 9.08 -2.21 4.00
CA VAL A 188 9.62 -1.97 5.34
C VAL A 188 10.46 -3.16 5.83
N ALA A 189 9.92 -4.38 5.73
CA ALA A 189 10.64 -5.60 6.11
C ALA A 189 10.05 -6.83 5.39
N PRO A 190 10.32 -7.01 4.07
CA PRO A 190 9.68 -8.06 3.28
C PRO A 190 10.08 -9.47 3.71
N TRP A 191 11.26 -9.65 4.31
CA TRP A 191 11.72 -10.93 4.89
C TRP A 191 10.95 -11.33 6.16
N ASP A 192 10.30 -10.37 6.81
CA ASP A 192 9.44 -10.58 7.98
C ASP A 192 7.95 -10.50 7.61
N ASP A 193 7.61 -10.72 6.33
CA ASP A 193 6.25 -10.61 5.76
C ASP A 193 5.61 -9.21 5.88
N ASN A 194 6.42 -8.17 6.06
CA ASN A 194 5.95 -6.81 6.13
C ASN A 194 6.14 -6.10 4.79
N TYR A 195 5.12 -6.24 3.94
CA TYR A 195 5.03 -5.60 2.63
C TYR A 195 4.44 -4.19 2.66
N LEU A 196 4.44 -3.51 3.83
CA LEU A 196 4.14 -2.08 3.86
C LEU A 196 5.19 -1.31 3.07
N LEU A 197 4.75 -0.31 2.31
CA LEU A 197 5.65 0.59 1.58
C LEU A 197 6.40 1.49 2.56
N GLY A 198 7.72 1.63 2.38
CA GLY A 198 8.51 2.65 3.03
C GLY A 198 8.19 4.04 2.48
N THR A 199 8.49 5.09 3.25
CA THR A 199 8.11 6.49 2.93
C THR A 199 8.75 7.08 1.67
N GLN A 200 9.73 6.39 1.07
CA GLN A 200 10.39 6.78 -0.18
C GLN A 200 10.06 5.84 -1.33
N SER A 201 9.11 4.92 -1.13
CA SER A 201 8.76 3.93 -2.14
C SER A 201 8.26 4.61 -3.41
N PRO A 202 8.71 4.18 -4.60
CA PRO A 202 8.17 4.63 -5.87
C PRO A 202 6.73 4.16 -6.10
N CYS A 203 6.23 3.23 -5.29
CA CYS A 203 4.85 2.72 -5.36
C CYS A 203 3.84 3.62 -4.63
N LEU A 204 4.32 4.59 -3.83
CA LEU A 204 3.46 5.56 -3.14
C LEU A 204 2.85 6.55 -4.12
N ASP A 205 1.55 6.77 -4.04
CA ASP A 205 0.79 7.71 -4.88
C ASP A 205 1.06 7.53 -6.39
N ALA A 206 1.37 6.30 -6.82
CA ALA A 206 1.79 6.01 -8.19
C ALA A 206 0.79 5.16 -8.97
N GLY A 207 -0.24 4.63 -8.32
CA GLY A 207 -1.26 3.79 -8.92
C GLY A 207 -2.45 4.58 -9.49
N ILE A 208 -3.30 3.87 -10.23
CA ILE A 208 -4.55 4.40 -10.78
C ILE A 208 -5.76 4.08 -9.90
N PRO A 209 -6.88 4.82 -10.02
CA PRO A 209 -8.12 4.44 -9.36
C PRO A 209 -8.65 3.07 -9.83
N THR A 210 -8.80 2.13 -8.90
CA THR A 210 -9.30 0.76 -9.18
C THR A 210 -10.74 0.52 -8.69
N SER A 211 -11.48 1.60 -8.37
CA SER A 211 -12.87 1.53 -7.90
C SER A 211 -13.89 1.15 -8.98
N ALA A 212 -13.51 1.22 -10.26
CA ALA A 212 -14.37 0.81 -11.37
C ALA A 212 -14.43 -0.74 -11.46
N PRO A 213 -15.57 -1.32 -11.90
CA PRO A 213 -15.69 -2.78 -12.08
C PRO A 213 -14.64 -3.39 -12.99
N THR A 214 -14.22 -2.66 -14.04
CA THR A 214 -13.16 -3.08 -14.97
C THR A 214 -11.81 -3.29 -14.30
N PHE A 215 -11.60 -2.72 -13.12
CA PHE A 215 -10.38 -2.86 -12.32
C PHE A 215 -10.63 -3.57 -10.98
N GLY A 216 -11.80 -4.18 -10.79
CA GLY A 216 -12.09 -5.03 -9.64
C GLY A 216 -12.80 -4.33 -8.48
N SER A 217 -13.34 -3.13 -8.67
CA SER A 217 -14.16 -2.43 -7.65
C SER A 217 -13.50 -2.28 -6.28
N VAL A 218 -12.21 -1.94 -6.26
CA VAL A 218 -11.41 -1.81 -5.04
C VAL A 218 -11.53 -0.38 -4.49
N ILE A 219 -11.97 -0.26 -3.24
CA ILE A 219 -12.11 1.03 -2.53
C ILE A 219 -11.29 1.12 -1.23
N SER A 220 -10.68 0.02 -0.80
CA SER A 220 -9.85 -0.07 0.40
C SER A 220 -8.69 -1.06 0.19
N ASP A 221 -7.65 -0.94 0.99
CA ASP A 221 -6.50 -1.85 1.04
C ASP A 221 -6.82 -3.15 1.82
N ILE A 222 -5.85 -4.08 1.90
CA ILE A 222 -5.97 -5.37 2.60
C ILE A 222 -6.28 -5.24 4.11
N ARG A 223 -6.04 -4.07 4.72
CA ARG A 223 -6.35 -3.78 6.14
C ARG A 223 -7.66 -2.99 6.30
N GLY A 224 -8.36 -2.71 5.20
CA GLY A 224 -9.56 -1.88 5.19
C GLY A 224 -9.29 -0.37 5.23
N VAL A 225 -8.07 0.09 4.94
CA VAL A 225 -7.75 1.51 4.78
C VAL A 225 -8.33 2.00 3.45
N SER A 226 -9.14 3.06 3.47
CA SER A 226 -9.74 3.62 2.25
C SER A 226 -8.69 4.09 1.24
N ARG A 227 -8.93 3.88 -0.05
CA ARG A 227 -8.07 4.38 -1.12
C ARG A 227 -8.70 5.59 -1.85
N PRO A 228 -7.92 6.63 -2.22
CA PRO A 228 -6.53 6.84 -1.84
C PRO A 228 -6.41 7.50 -0.46
N GLN A 229 -5.27 7.34 0.23
CA GLN A 229 -4.90 8.15 1.41
C GLN A 229 -4.04 9.37 1.03
N GLY A 230 -3.34 9.33 -0.10
CA GLY A 230 -2.55 10.44 -0.64
C GLY A 230 -3.16 11.06 -1.90
N ASN A 231 -2.29 11.46 -2.83
CA ASN A 231 -2.69 12.06 -4.12
C ASN A 231 -3.24 11.03 -5.11
N ALA A 232 -2.84 9.77 -4.99
CA ALA A 232 -3.31 8.67 -5.84
C ALA A 232 -3.31 7.36 -5.07
N TYR A 233 -3.69 6.26 -5.71
CA TYR A 233 -3.67 4.95 -5.06
C TYR A 233 -2.22 4.50 -4.92
N ASP A 234 -1.88 3.81 -3.83
CA ASP A 234 -0.60 3.12 -3.76
C ASP A 234 -0.66 1.81 -4.58
N ILE A 235 0.42 1.53 -5.30
CA ILE A 235 0.60 0.24 -6.00
C ILE A 235 0.82 -0.85 -4.93
N GLY A 236 0.19 -2.01 -5.10
CA GLY A 236 0.22 -3.14 -4.17
C GLY A 236 -1.02 -3.24 -3.29
N CYS A 237 -1.00 -4.18 -2.34
CA CYS A 237 -2.15 -4.52 -1.49
C CYS A 237 -2.35 -3.60 -0.28
N TYR A 238 -1.35 -2.79 0.07
CA TYR A 238 -1.42 -1.83 1.16
C TYR A 238 -1.56 -0.40 0.63
N GLU A 239 -2.26 0.41 1.41
CA GLU A 239 -2.26 1.86 1.28
C GLU A 239 -1.51 2.43 2.49
N MET A 240 -0.50 3.26 2.24
CA MET A 240 0.20 3.99 3.26
C MET A 240 -0.73 5.08 3.78
N VAL A 241 -1.14 4.94 5.03
CA VAL A 241 -1.78 6.04 5.75
C VAL A 241 -0.72 7.14 5.89
N GLN A 242 -0.75 8.10 4.98
CA GLN A 242 -0.09 9.37 5.18
C GLN A 242 -0.71 9.94 6.45
N SER A 243 0.04 9.94 7.54
CA SER A 243 -0.42 10.58 8.76
C SER A 243 -0.90 11.97 8.37
N SER A 244 -2.17 12.30 8.65
CA SER A 244 -2.73 13.64 8.49
C SER A 244 -2.08 14.67 9.44
N TRP A 245 -0.89 14.36 9.95
CA TRP A 245 0.12 15.33 10.34
C TRP A 245 0.54 16.15 9.11
N SER A 246 -0.35 17.06 8.76
CA SER A 246 -0.01 18.18 7.91
C SER A 246 0.76 19.19 8.75
N PRO A 247 2.02 19.53 8.40
CA PRO A 247 2.62 20.78 8.85
C PRO A 247 1.89 22.01 8.30
N ILE A 248 0.87 21.86 7.43
CA ILE A 248 -0.02 22.92 6.96
C ILE A 248 -1.14 23.18 7.98
N SER A 249 -0.75 23.55 9.18
CA SER A 249 -1.24 24.76 9.87
C SER A 249 -0.27 25.18 11.00
N THR A 250 1.03 24.86 10.88
CA THR A 250 2.00 25.31 11.89
C THR A 250 2.34 26.78 11.75
N LYS A 251 2.14 27.40 10.57
CA LYS A 251 2.25 28.86 10.42
C LYS A 251 1.13 29.59 11.18
N PRO A 252 -0.17 29.32 10.94
CA PRO A 252 -1.24 29.91 11.76
C PRO A 252 -1.10 29.59 13.25
N LEU A 253 -0.74 28.35 13.63
CA LEU A 253 -0.58 27.97 15.04
C LEU A 253 0.66 28.60 15.69
N LEU A 254 1.79 28.69 14.99
CA LEU A 254 2.99 29.41 15.47
C LEU A 254 2.68 30.90 15.62
N THR A 255 2.06 31.52 14.62
CA THR A 255 1.66 32.94 14.69
C THR A 255 0.65 33.17 15.81
N HIS A 256 -0.33 32.29 15.99
CA HIS A 256 -1.28 32.38 17.10
C HIS A 256 -0.61 32.27 18.46
N ASN A 257 0.22 31.24 18.67
CA ASN A 257 0.94 31.05 19.93
C ASN A 257 1.96 32.16 20.19
N LEU A 258 2.58 32.73 19.14
CA LEU A 258 3.47 33.88 19.27
C LEU A 258 2.69 35.11 19.71
N THR A 259 1.56 35.41 19.07
CA THR A 259 0.68 36.52 19.46
C THR A 259 0.21 36.38 20.91
N MET A 260 -0.29 35.19 21.31
CA MET A 260 -0.71 34.94 22.68
C MET A 260 0.44 35.07 23.68
N ALA A 261 1.60 34.48 23.39
CA ALA A 261 2.76 34.55 24.28
C ALA A 261 3.26 35.99 24.42
N THR A 262 3.33 36.77 23.34
CA THR A 262 3.72 38.18 23.41
C THR A 262 2.71 39.02 24.20
N GLN A 263 1.41 38.85 23.95
CA GLN A 263 0.36 39.60 24.66
C GLN A 263 0.36 39.30 26.16
N LEU A 264 0.40 38.02 26.52
CA LEU A 264 0.42 37.60 27.92
C LEU A 264 1.70 38.02 28.62
N TRP A 265 2.86 37.89 27.96
CA TRP A 265 4.13 38.32 28.50
C TRP A 265 4.17 39.83 28.77
N THR A 266 3.71 40.66 27.82
CA THR A 266 3.64 42.11 28.03
C THR A 266 2.78 42.47 29.25
N CYS A 267 1.59 41.87 29.39
CA CYS A 267 0.73 42.11 30.53
C CYS A 267 1.38 41.69 31.86
N VAL A 268 2.01 40.51 31.89
CA VAL A 268 2.69 40.00 33.09
C VAL A 268 3.92 40.86 33.43
N GLN A 269 4.66 41.34 32.44
CA GLN A 269 5.77 42.27 32.66
C GLN A 269 5.32 43.59 33.27
N ASP A 270 4.21 44.17 32.79
CA ASP A 270 3.65 45.40 33.38
C ASP A 270 3.27 45.19 34.87
N ALA A 271 2.75 44.01 35.22
CA ALA A 271 2.43 43.66 36.60
C ALA A 271 3.69 43.47 37.48
N ILE A 272 4.76 42.92 36.90
CA ILE A 272 6.05 42.77 37.55
C ILE A 272 6.70 44.13 37.83
N GLU A 273 6.67 45.06 36.87
CA GLU A 273 7.25 46.40 37.03
C GLU A 273 6.56 47.20 38.16
N GLY A 274 5.33 46.84 38.52
CA GLY A 274 4.59 47.41 39.65
C GLY A 274 4.85 46.76 41.01
N ASN A 275 5.70 45.72 41.08
CA ASN A 275 5.94 44.95 42.29
C ASN A 275 7.44 44.88 42.65
N ASP A 276 7.82 45.56 43.73
CA ASP A 276 9.21 45.71 44.16
C ASP A 276 9.77 44.45 44.88
N ASP A 277 8.96 43.43 45.17
CA ASP A 277 9.37 42.20 45.87
C ASP A 277 8.72 40.95 45.26
N LEU A 278 9.34 40.46 44.18
CA LEU A 278 8.97 39.19 43.56
C LEU A 278 9.54 38.05 44.40
N GLY A 279 8.68 37.15 44.88
CA GLY A 279 9.14 35.95 45.59
C GLY A 279 10.04 35.07 44.70
N PRO A 280 10.89 34.21 45.29
CA PRO A 280 11.86 33.40 44.55
C PRO A 280 11.22 32.45 43.51
N GLU A 281 9.97 32.04 43.74
CA GLU A 281 9.20 31.22 42.80
C GLU A 281 8.81 32.00 41.53
N ALA A 282 8.49 33.30 41.67
CA ALA A 282 8.18 34.16 40.54
C ALA A 282 9.43 34.47 39.70
N GLU A 283 10.57 34.68 40.36
CA GLU A 283 11.86 34.88 39.68
C GLU A 283 12.31 33.64 38.89
N GLU A 284 12.18 32.44 39.46
CA GLU A 284 12.52 31.19 38.77
C GLU A 284 11.62 30.96 37.53
N LEU A 285 10.32 31.24 37.65
CA LEU A 285 9.39 31.13 36.52
C LEU A 285 9.75 32.11 35.40
N MET A 286 10.15 33.34 35.72
CA MET A 286 10.58 34.33 34.73
C MET A 286 11.77 33.84 33.91
N ASP A 287 12.78 33.26 34.55
CA ASP A 287 13.97 32.73 33.88
C ASP A 287 13.60 31.58 32.92
N VAL A 288 12.73 30.66 33.36
CA VAL A 288 12.30 29.52 32.53
C VAL A 288 11.41 29.97 31.36
N ILE A 289 10.55 30.98 31.58
CA ILE A 289 9.73 31.57 30.51
C ILE A 289 10.63 32.19 29.44
N GLN A 290 11.61 33.00 29.84
CA GLN A 290 12.52 33.67 28.91
C GLN A 290 13.37 32.66 28.11
N ASP A 291 13.83 31.58 28.74
CA ASP A 291 14.53 30.49 28.05
C ASP A 291 13.65 29.85 26.96
N HIS A 292 12.39 29.55 27.27
CA HIS A 292 11.46 29.00 26.29
C HIS A 292 11.13 29.98 25.15
N MET A 293 10.98 31.26 25.44
CA MET A 293 10.77 32.30 24.42
C MET A 293 12.00 32.43 23.50
N ALA A 294 13.22 32.49 24.05
CA ALA A 294 14.46 32.59 23.27
C ALA A 294 14.72 31.34 22.41
N GLN A 295 14.40 30.15 22.93
CA GLN A 295 14.51 28.92 22.15
C GLN A 295 13.51 28.88 20.98
N ALA A 296 12.33 29.49 21.11
CA ALA A 296 11.37 29.55 20.01
C ALA A 296 11.89 30.35 18.80
N GLU A 297 12.75 31.36 19.03
CA GLU A 297 13.34 32.19 17.97
C GLU A 297 14.49 31.50 17.21
N THR A 298 15.19 30.58 17.88
CA THR A 298 16.39 29.93 17.33
C THR A 298 16.09 28.62 16.60
N ILE A 299 14.92 28.02 16.84
CA ILE A 299 14.53 26.75 16.24
C ILE A 299 13.97 26.95 14.83
N SER A 300 14.64 26.40 13.82
CA SER A 300 14.19 26.48 12.41
C SER A 300 12.91 25.68 12.12
N ASN A 301 12.53 24.75 13.00
CA ASN A 301 11.32 23.93 12.84
C ASN A 301 10.11 24.58 13.56
N PRO A 302 9.07 25.02 12.82
CA PRO A 302 7.95 25.77 13.37
C PRO A 302 7.09 24.99 14.37
N VAL A 303 7.10 23.65 14.36
CA VAL A 303 6.39 22.81 15.34
C VAL A 303 7.07 22.91 16.71
N TYR A 304 8.39 22.75 16.73
CA TYR A 304 9.16 22.83 17.96
C TYR A 304 9.17 24.26 18.51
N ALA A 305 9.27 25.27 17.64
CA ALA A 305 9.11 26.67 18.04
C ALA A 305 7.72 26.94 18.66
N SER A 306 6.65 26.49 18.01
CA SER A 306 5.27 26.60 18.54
C SER A 306 5.08 25.86 19.87
N GLY A 307 5.71 24.69 20.03
CA GLY A 307 5.73 23.93 21.27
C GLY A 307 6.46 24.63 22.41
N LYS A 308 7.53 25.39 22.12
CA LYS A 308 8.22 26.22 23.10
C LYS A 308 7.36 27.40 23.56
N LEU A 309 6.68 28.08 22.62
CA LEU A 309 5.75 29.17 22.95
C LEU A 309 4.58 28.68 23.82
N ARG A 310 4.03 27.49 23.56
CA ARG A 310 2.99 26.88 24.40
C ARG A 310 3.45 26.62 25.83
N LYS A 311 4.70 26.17 26.01
CA LYS A 311 5.26 25.99 27.36
C LYS A 311 5.44 27.33 28.06
N ALA A 312 5.91 28.35 27.34
CA ALA A 312 6.03 29.71 27.86
C ALA A 312 4.66 30.26 28.31
N ILE A 313 3.61 30.12 27.51
CA ILE A 313 2.23 30.53 27.85
C ILE A 313 1.77 29.85 29.16
N SER A 314 1.94 28.54 29.29
CA SER A 314 1.50 27.81 30.49
C SER A 314 2.25 28.23 31.76
N LEU A 315 3.51 28.63 31.64
CA LEU A 315 4.29 29.17 32.76
C LEU A 315 3.89 30.61 33.07
N MET A 316 3.56 31.42 32.06
CA MET A 316 3.01 32.77 32.26
C MET A 316 1.65 32.74 32.94
N GLU A 317 0.80 31.74 32.67
CA GLU A 317 -0.47 31.53 33.39
C GLU A 317 -0.24 31.25 34.88
N GLN A 318 0.75 30.42 35.22
CA GLN A 318 1.15 30.18 36.61
C GLN A 318 1.69 31.45 37.28
N LEU A 319 2.53 32.20 36.57
CA LEU A 319 3.05 33.47 37.06
C LEU A 319 1.94 34.51 37.26
N ASN A 320 0.94 34.54 36.37
CA ASN A 320 -0.24 35.39 36.48
C ASN A 320 -1.11 35.04 37.70
N GLU A 321 -1.20 33.76 38.08
CA GLU A 321 -1.85 33.33 39.31
C GLU A 321 -1.07 33.79 40.56
N ILE A 322 0.26 33.65 40.55
CA ILE A 322 1.13 34.09 41.66
C ILE A 322 1.06 35.61 41.86
N LEU A 323 1.02 36.37 40.78
CA LEU A 323 0.95 37.83 40.80
C LEU A 323 -0.47 38.37 41.01
N GLU A 324 -1.50 37.52 40.93
CA GLU A 324 -2.92 37.88 40.95
C GLU A 324 -3.29 39.01 39.96
N CYS A 325 -2.55 39.12 38.84
CA CYS A 325 -2.63 40.29 37.95
C CYS A 325 -3.75 40.24 36.90
N GLY A 326 -4.44 39.11 36.75
CA GLY A 326 -5.64 38.99 35.90
C GLY A 326 -5.36 39.08 34.38
N CYS A 327 -4.12 38.84 33.96
CA CYS A 327 -3.73 38.85 32.56
C CYS A 327 -4.38 37.69 31.79
N THR A 328 -4.80 37.95 30.55
CA THR A 328 -5.39 36.95 29.66
C THR A 328 -4.83 37.11 28.25
N ALA A 329 -4.61 35.99 27.56
CA ALA A 329 -4.22 35.96 26.16
C ALA A 329 -5.42 36.17 25.22
#